data_AF-A0A7Y4A0D2-F1
#
_entry.id   AF-A0A7Y4A0D2-F1
#
_cell.length_a   1.000
_cell.length_b   1.000
_cell.length_c   1.000
_cell.angle_alpha   90.00
_cell.angle_beta   90.00
_cell.angle_gamma   90.00
#
_symmetry.space_group_name_H-M   'P 1'
#
loop_
_entity.id
_entity.type
_entity.pdbx_description
1 polymer ?
#
loop_
_entity_poly.entity_id
_entity_poly.type
_entity_poly.pdbx_seq_one_letter_code
_entity_poly.pdbx_strand_id
1 'polypeptide(L)'
;MTFINSTTIRTKLNMKVTSAQIDKFEHLSNIKRTRNLLSKEAAQYENIFKAMSHYKGGNSHKLERIKVTIAGKENAEMVERKKQEFNHFVNNRWGGQVRVVNSSKECSGSKAAIWESNNKPGTFGVYIPNKDKYRASSLEDARIILAKHGIDSRISNGDGIRVNGTNLPSKEIRRLESLHSVSVLPIRIGGKEIAYLFRRSDRQNEPNHKVLISAHGSAKGEQRTFEKPDNLELDFASTTNNVLVSNTMAFAEKLQQGKVVFEEESQIYDSSNSEATDYRLTGGIGTMPEDVAKFIGKIDRVNAKHRFDFVLLNREAKGVHFSDLIQALKDSCGSQSPDQLICHFCRPKDESAGKFNVKNNYRG
;
A
#
# COMPACT_ATOMS: atom_id res chain seq x y z
N MET A 1 -23.49 -37.50 -44.79
CA MET A 1 -22.53 -37.06 -43.75
C MET A 1 -21.64 -35.97 -44.34
N THR A 2 -21.71 -34.75 -43.80
CA THR A 2 -20.92 -33.61 -44.31
C THR A 2 -19.52 -33.66 -43.72
N PHE A 3 -18.52 -33.96 -44.55
CA PHE A 3 -17.12 -33.96 -44.13
C PHE A 3 -16.64 -32.53 -43.88
N ILE A 4 -16.30 -32.21 -42.63
CA ILE A 4 -15.70 -30.92 -42.27
C ILE A 4 -14.19 -30.97 -42.55
N ASN A 5 -13.76 -30.50 -43.71
CA ASN A 5 -12.36 -30.55 -44.10
C ASN A 5 -11.47 -29.67 -43.19
N SER A 6 -10.16 -29.92 -43.24
CA SER A 6 -9.12 -29.18 -42.52
C SER A 6 -9.15 -27.67 -42.78
N THR A 7 -9.74 -27.23 -43.90
CA THR A 7 -9.98 -25.82 -44.22
C THR A 7 -11.02 -25.17 -43.31
N THR A 8 -12.14 -25.83 -43.01
CA THR A 8 -13.14 -25.27 -42.08
C THR A 8 -12.59 -25.12 -40.66
N ILE A 9 -11.74 -26.06 -40.21
CA ILE A 9 -11.11 -26.03 -38.89
C ILE A 9 -10.10 -24.88 -38.80
N ARG A 10 -9.23 -24.75 -39.81
CA ARG A 10 -8.27 -23.64 -39.94
C ARG A 10 -8.98 -22.28 -39.83
N THR A 11 -10.09 -22.10 -40.55
CA THR A 11 -10.83 -20.83 -40.57
C THR A 11 -11.50 -20.54 -39.22
N LYS A 12 -12.14 -21.53 -38.58
CA LYS A 12 -12.79 -21.35 -37.27
C LYS A 12 -11.81 -21.05 -36.14
N LEU A 13 -10.60 -21.58 -36.22
CA LEU A 13 -9.56 -21.42 -35.20
C LEU A 13 -8.52 -20.35 -35.56
N ASN A 14 -8.76 -19.60 -36.64
CA ASN A 14 -7.87 -18.56 -37.16
C ASN A 14 -6.39 -19.00 -37.23
N MET A 15 -6.15 -20.23 -37.69
CA MET A 15 -4.81 -20.81 -37.71
C MET A 15 -4.00 -20.28 -38.89
N LYS A 16 -2.79 -19.79 -38.64
CA LYS A 16 -1.82 -19.36 -39.66
C LYS A 16 -1.02 -20.53 -40.27
N VAL A 17 -1.63 -21.70 -40.39
CA VAL A 17 -1.04 -22.89 -41.04
C VAL A 17 -2.01 -23.41 -42.11
N THR A 18 -1.50 -23.97 -43.20
CA THR A 18 -2.37 -24.44 -44.30
C THR A 18 -3.01 -25.79 -43.95
N SER A 19 -4.18 -26.05 -44.51
CA SER A 19 -4.94 -27.29 -44.31
C SER A 19 -4.10 -28.54 -44.67
N ALA A 20 -3.30 -28.46 -45.74
CA ALA A 20 -2.39 -29.53 -46.16
C ALA A 20 -1.21 -29.77 -45.19
N GLN A 21 -0.81 -28.76 -44.41
CA GLN A 21 0.21 -28.92 -43.36
C GLN A 21 -0.39 -29.57 -42.12
N ILE A 22 -1.65 -29.27 -41.81
CA ILE A 22 -2.39 -29.89 -40.70
C ILE A 22 -2.55 -31.40 -40.93
N ASP A 23 -2.81 -31.82 -42.17
CA ASP A 23 -3.09 -33.23 -42.49
C ASP A 23 -1.83 -34.10 -42.64
N LYS A 24 -0.63 -33.51 -42.71
CA LYS A 24 0.65 -34.21 -42.96
C LYS A 24 1.53 -34.45 -41.73
N PHE A 25 1.28 -33.78 -40.61
CA PHE A 25 2.20 -33.77 -39.47
C PHE A 25 1.47 -34.12 -38.18
N GLU A 26 2.18 -34.82 -37.27
CA GLU A 26 1.64 -35.16 -35.93
C GLU A 26 1.99 -34.10 -34.86
N HIS A 27 2.99 -33.27 -35.12
CA HIS A 27 3.45 -32.21 -34.21
C HIS A 27 3.68 -30.90 -34.97
N LEU A 28 3.39 -29.77 -34.33
CA LEU A 28 3.53 -28.43 -34.95
C LEU A 28 5.01 -28.09 -35.16
N SER A 29 5.88 -28.59 -34.27
CA SER A 29 7.35 -28.56 -34.40
C SER A 29 7.89 -29.16 -35.70
N ASN A 30 7.13 -30.06 -36.35
CA ASN A 30 7.55 -30.69 -37.62
C ASN A 30 7.31 -29.80 -38.85
N ILE A 31 6.56 -28.70 -38.70
CA ILE A 31 6.29 -27.76 -39.79
C ILE A 31 7.41 -26.71 -39.83
N LYS A 32 8.37 -26.83 -40.76
CA LYS A 32 9.53 -25.91 -40.92
C LYS A 32 9.21 -24.40 -40.98
N ARG A 33 7.97 -24.01 -41.33
CA ARG A 33 7.51 -22.60 -41.46
C ARG A 33 6.93 -21.97 -40.18
N THR A 34 6.84 -22.70 -39.07
CA THR A 34 6.31 -22.18 -37.78
C THR A 34 7.28 -21.24 -37.04
N ARG A 35 8.51 -21.05 -37.56
CA ARG A 35 9.56 -20.18 -37.00
C ARG A 35 9.19 -18.69 -36.88
N ASN A 36 8.07 -18.27 -37.46
CA ASN A 36 7.58 -16.88 -37.41
C ASN A 36 6.41 -16.67 -36.42
N LEU A 37 6.04 -17.70 -35.65
CA LEU A 37 5.03 -17.58 -34.61
C LEU A 37 5.68 -17.04 -33.33
N LEU A 38 5.00 -16.12 -32.63
CA LEU A 38 5.41 -15.72 -31.29
C LEU A 38 5.36 -16.95 -30.37
N SER A 39 6.25 -17.04 -29.38
CA SER A 39 6.38 -18.21 -28.50
C SER A 39 5.04 -18.63 -27.85
N LYS A 40 4.17 -17.67 -27.57
CA LYS A 40 2.82 -17.88 -27.02
C LYS A 40 1.86 -18.49 -28.05
N GLU A 41 1.93 -18.04 -29.31
CA GLU A 41 1.13 -18.59 -30.42
C GLU A 41 1.58 -20.01 -30.76
N ALA A 42 2.89 -20.27 -30.78
CA ALA A 42 3.45 -21.61 -31.03
C ALA A 42 2.99 -22.63 -29.98
N ALA A 43 2.99 -22.26 -28.69
CA ALA A 43 2.51 -23.12 -27.60
C ALA A 43 1.01 -23.40 -27.66
N GLN A 44 0.19 -22.44 -28.09
CA GLN A 44 -1.24 -22.65 -28.34
C GLN A 44 -1.47 -23.62 -29.49
N TYR A 45 -0.77 -23.42 -30.61
CA TYR A 45 -0.94 -24.25 -31.79
C TYR A 45 -0.41 -25.68 -31.61
N GLU A 46 0.68 -25.90 -30.88
CA GLU A 46 1.23 -27.24 -30.58
C GLU A 46 0.24 -28.10 -29.78
N ASN A 47 -0.50 -27.49 -28.84
CA ASN A 47 -1.52 -28.20 -28.07
C ASN A 47 -2.73 -28.60 -28.92
N ILE A 48 -3.15 -27.72 -29.84
CA ILE A 48 -4.21 -28.04 -30.81
C ILE A 48 -3.74 -29.17 -31.74
N PHE A 49 -2.48 -29.14 -32.15
CA PHE A 49 -1.87 -30.16 -33.00
C PHE A 49 -1.76 -31.54 -32.31
N LYS A 50 -1.29 -31.59 -31.06
CA LYS A 50 -1.27 -32.82 -30.26
C LYS A 50 -2.66 -33.40 -30.03
N ALA A 51 -3.65 -32.55 -29.76
CA ALA A 51 -5.04 -33.01 -29.64
C ALA A 51 -5.58 -33.60 -30.96
N MET A 52 -5.03 -33.17 -32.10
CA MET A 52 -5.39 -33.65 -33.43
C MET A 52 -4.65 -34.93 -33.87
N SER A 53 -3.40 -35.15 -33.46
CA SER A 53 -2.57 -36.27 -33.92
C SER A 53 -2.96 -37.62 -33.32
N HIS A 54 -3.62 -37.65 -32.17
CA HIS A 54 -4.02 -38.88 -31.50
C HIS A 54 -5.30 -39.55 -32.03
N TYR A 55 -5.97 -39.04 -33.08
CA TYR A 55 -7.31 -39.54 -33.46
C TYR A 55 -7.55 -39.72 -34.97
N LYS A 56 -7.79 -40.97 -35.40
CA LYS A 56 -8.32 -41.33 -36.73
C LYS A 56 -9.84 -41.59 -36.64
N GLY A 57 -10.68 -40.60 -36.98
CA GLY A 57 -12.16 -40.72 -36.94
C GLY A 57 -12.94 -39.44 -37.29
N GLY A 58 -14.27 -39.56 -37.49
CA GLY A 58 -15.17 -38.58 -38.13
C GLY A 58 -15.30 -37.17 -37.52
N ASN A 59 -15.66 -36.21 -38.38
CA ASN A 59 -15.38 -34.77 -38.26
C ASN A 59 -16.23 -33.92 -37.29
N SER A 60 -17.45 -34.34 -36.93
CA SER A 60 -18.31 -33.57 -36.00
C SER A 60 -17.85 -33.68 -34.54
N HIS A 61 -17.48 -34.88 -34.11
CA HIS A 61 -16.90 -35.12 -32.77
C HIS A 61 -15.52 -34.44 -32.60
N LYS A 62 -14.76 -34.27 -33.70
CA LYS A 62 -13.48 -33.56 -33.74
C LYS A 62 -13.62 -32.08 -33.37
N LEU A 63 -14.58 -31.38 -33.97
CA LEU A 63 -14.82 -29.96 -33.65
C LEU A 63 -15.36 -29.77 -32.24
N GLU A 64 -16.23 -30.66 -31.78
CA GLU A 64 -16.84 -30.51 -30.45
C GLU A 64 -15.81 -30.69 -29.33
N ARG A 65 -14.91 -31.68 -29.44
CA ARG A 65 -13.82 -31.86 -28.45
C ARG A 65 -12.81 -30.72 -28.46
N ILE A 66 -12.49 -30.16 -29.64
CA ILE A 66 -11.60 -28.99 -29.73
C ILE A 66 -12.24 -27.77 -29.06
N LYS A 67 -13.53 -27.52 -29.29
CA LYS A 67 -14.27 -26.45 -28.61
C LYS A 67 -14.26 -26.64 -27.09
N VAL A 68 -14.53 -27.85 -26.60
CA VAL A 68 -14.51 -28.16 -25.15
C VAL A 68 -13.12 -27.93 -24.55
N THR A 69 -12.05 -28.28 -25.26
CA THR A 69 -10.67 -28.10 -24.79
C THR A 69 -10.27 -26.62 -24.74
N ILE A 70 -10.66 -25.83 -25.75
CA ILE A 70 -10.42 -24.39 -25.79
C ILE A 70 -11.21 -23.69 -24.68
N ALA A 71 -12.51 -23.99 -24.56
CA ALA A 71 -13.36 -23.44 -23.50
C ALA A 71 -12.84 -23.80 -22.10
N GLY A 72 -12.34 -25.02 -21.90
CA GLY A 72 -11.71 -25.44 -20.65
C GLY A 72 -10.46 -24.63 -20.29
N LYS A 73 -9.62 -24.29 -21.28
CA LYS A 73 -8.45 -23.43 -21.07
C LYS A 73 -8.81 -21.98 -20.82
N GLU A 74 -9.73 -21.41 -21.60
CA GLU A 74 -10.21 -20.04 -21.40
C GLU A 74 -10.82 -19.87 -20.00
N ASN A 75 -11.58 -20.88 -19.55
CA ASN A 75 -12.12 -20.90 -18.20
C ASN A 75 -11.00 -20.99 -17.13
N ALA A 76 -9.98 -21.83 -17.32
CA ALA A 76 -8.85 -21.93 -16.41
C ALA A 76 -8.03 -20.63 -16.33
N GLU A 77 -7.77 -19.98 -17.47
CA GLU A 77 -7.09 -18.67 -17.52
C GLU A 77 -7.92 -17.58 -16.83
N MET A 78 -9.24 -17.59 -17.01
CA MET A 78 -10.15 -16.66 -16.33
C MET A 78 -10.13 -16.86 -14.81
N VAL A 79 -10.15 -18.12 -14.34
CA VAL A 79 -10.09 -18.45 -12.91
C VAL A 79 -8.76 -17.99 -12.30
N GLU A 80 -7.64 -18.25 -12.98
CA GLU A 80 -6.33 -17.82 -12.50
C GLU A 80 -6.21 -16.29 -12.45
N ARG A 81 -6.74 -15.59 -13.46
CA ARG A 81 -6.76 -14.12 -13.46
C ARG A 81 -7.58 -13.57 -12.28
N LYS A 82 -8.78 -14.09 -12.04
CA LYS A 82 -9.61 -13.70 -10.88
C LYS A 82 -8.90 -13.93 -9.56
N LYS A 83 -8.18 -15.05 -9.44
CA LYS A 83 -7.38 -15.36 -8.25
C LYS A 83 -6.23 -14.36 -8.06
N GLN A 84 -5.55 -13.97 -9.13
CA GLN A 84 -4.49 -12.96 -9.07
C GLN A 84 -5.03 -11.58 -8.70
N GLU A 85 -6.17 -11.19 -9.27
CA GLU A 85 -6.88 -9.95 -8.92
C GLU A 85 -7.27 -9.94 -7.43
N PHE A 86 -7.82 -11.05 -6.91
CA PHE A 86 -8.18 -11.18 -5.50
C PHE A 86 -6.96 -11.17 -4.58
N ASN A 87 -5.88 -11.89 -4.95
CA ASN A 87 -4.61 -11.85 -4.23
C ASN A 87 -4.06 -10.43 -4.15
N HIS A 88 -4.09 -9.70 -5.25
CA HIS A 88 -3.63 -8.32 -5.31
C HIS A 88 -4.47 -7.41 -4.43
N PHE A 89 -5.80 -7.53 -4.49
CA PHE A 89 -6.72 -6.79 -3.61
C PHE A 89 -6.42 -7.03 -2.13
N VAL A 90 -6.30 -8.29 -1.71
CA VAL A 90 -6.03 -8.66 -0.31
C VAL A 90 -4.66 -8.14 0.13
N ASN A 91 -3.64 -8.26 -0.72
CA ASN A 91 -2.31 -7.75 -0.40
C ASN A 91 -2.31 -6.23 -0.26
N ASN A 92 -3.02 -5.51 -1.12
CA ASN A 92 -3.14 -4.05 -1.01
C ASN A 92 -3.92 -3.62 0.23
N ARG A 93 -4.94 -4.40 0.63
CA ARG A 93 -5.80 -4.06 1.76
C ARG A 93 -5.14 -4.37 3.11
N TRP A 94 -4.31 -5.41 3.21
CA TRP A 94 -3.72 -5.85 4.50
C TRP A 94 -2.19 -6.02 4.49
N GLY A 95 -1.49 -5.65 3.42
CA GLY A 95 -0.02 -5.60 3.35
C GLY A 95 0.67 -6.91 3.68
N GLY A 96 0.09 -8.04 3.28
CA GLY A 96 0.65 -9.36 3.54
C GLY A 96 0.46 -9.90 4.96
N GLN A 97 -0.30 -9.20 5.82
CA GLN A 97 -0.78 -9.75 7.10
C GLN A 97 -1.85 -10.83 6.90
N VAL A 98 -2.62 -10.72 5.81
CA VAL A 98 -3.64 -11.69 5.40
C VAL A 98 -3.18 -12.39 4.14
N ARG A 99 -3.17 -13.73 4.15
CA ARG A 99 -2.84 -14.57 3.01
C ARG A 99 -4.10 -15.06 2.30
N VAL A 100 -4.12 -15.02 0.98
CA VAL A 100 -5.16 -15.73 0.23
C VAL A 100 -4.83 -17.21 0.12
N VAL A 101 -5.81 -18.05 0.41
CA VAL A 101 -5.73 -19.51 0.27
C VAL A 101 -6.89 -20.03 -0.58
N ASN A 102 -6.83 -21.26 -1.10
CA ASN A 102 -7.95 -21.78 -1.90
C ASN A 102 -9.06 -22.39 -1.02
N SER A 103 -8.75 -22.76 0.21
CA SER A 103 -9.72 -23.37 1.12
C SER A 103 -9.29 -23.29 2.58
N SER A 104 -10.25 -23.57 3.46
CA SER A 104 -10.04 -23.66 4.90
C SER A 104 -9.00 -24.71 5.34
N LYS A 105 -8.66 -25.67 4.48
CA LYS A 105 -7.66 -26.72 4.76
C LYS A 105 -6.23 -26.21 4.60
N GLU A 106 -6.04 -25.15 3.82
CA GLU A 106 -4.74 -24.51 3.59
C GLU A 106 -4.43 -23.43 4.64
N CYS A 107 -5.35 -23.20 5.59
CA CYS A 107 -5.11 -22.34 6.74
C CYS A 107 -4.11 -23.03 7.66
N SER A 108 -2.87 -22.56 7.65
CA SER A 108 -1.77 -23.10 8.45
C SER A 108 -0.84 -21.99 8.90
N GLY A 109 -0.32 -22.13 10.12
CA GLY A 109 0.69 -21.24 10.69
C GLY A 109 0.12 -20.01 11.42
N SER A 110 0.97 -19.01 11.59
CA SER A 110 0.73 -17.81 12.41
C SER A 110 0.11 -16.63 11.65
N LYS A 111 -0.28 -16.80 10.39
CA LYS A 111 -0.84 -15.72 9.56
C LYS A 111 -2.33 -15.89 9.33
N ALA A 112 -3.05 -14.78 9.37
CA ALA A 112 -4.46 -14.77 8.99
C ALA A 112 -4.60 -15.13 7.52
N ALA A 113 -5.75 -15.73 7.18
CA ALA A 113 -6.02 -16.13 5.81
C ALA A 113 -7.45 -15.81 5.40
N ILE A 114 -7.65 -15.60 4.10
CA ILE A 114 -8.96 -15.38 3.48
C ILE A 114 -9.09 -16.23 2.23
N TRP A 115 -10.30 -16.74 1.96
CA TRP A 115 -10.60 -17.48 0.73
C TRP A 115 -12.06 -17.29 0.31
N GLU A 116 -12.32 -17.38 -0.98
CA GLU A 116 -13.70 -17.42 -1.49
C GLU A 116 -14.35 -18.79 -1.20
N SER A 117 -15.62 -18.76 -0.81
CA SER A 117 -16.36 -19.98 -0.51
C SER A 117 -16.84 -20.67 -1.79
N ASN A 118 -16.29 -21.85 -2.09
CA ASN A 118 -16.74 -22.70 -3.21
C ASN A 118 -18.23 -23.08 -3.15
N ASN A 119 -18.79 -23.22 -1.93
CA ASN A 119 -20.16 -23.68 -1.73
C ASN A 119 -21.20 -22.53 -1.69
N LYS A 120 -20.73 -21.28 -1.54
CA LYS A 120 -21.56 -20.08 -1.47
C LYS A 120 -20.82 -18.91 -2.12
N PRO A 121 -20.92 -18.75 -3.45
CA PRO A 121 -20.29 -17.65 -4.17
C PRO A 121 -20.64 -16.29 -3.55
N GLY A 122 -19.67 -15.39 -3.47
CA GLY A 122 -19.81 -14.07 -2.84
C GLY A 122 -19.60 -14.04 -1.32
N THR A 123 -19.45 -15.19 -0.67
CA THR A 123 -19.05 -15.27 0.74
C THR A 123 -17.59 -15.68 0.89
N PHE A 124 -16.97 -15.25 1.98
CA PHE A 124 -15.56 -15.47 2.26
C PHE A 124 -15.39 -16.25 3.56
N GLY A 125 -14.41 -17.14 3.59
CA GLY A 125 -13.89 -17.68 4.84
C GLY A 125 -12.73 -16.83 5.32
N VAL A 126 -12.69 -16.54 6.62
CA VAL A 126 -11.60 -15.80 7.28
C VAL A 126 -11.02 -16.69 8.37
N TYR A 127 -9.71 -16.85 8.41
CA TYR A 127 -9.00 -17.56 9.46
C TYR A 127 -8.19 -16.57 10.29
N ILE A 128 -8.38 -16.63 11.61
CA ILE A 128 -7.60 -15.87 12.58
C ILE A 128 -6.67 -16.84 13.33
N PRO A 129 -5.34 -16.61 13.32
CA PRO A 129 -4.39 -17.47 14.00
C PRO A 129 -4.71 -17.62 15.48
N ASN A 130 -4.62 -18.85 16.00
CA ASN A 130 -4.89 -19.20 17.40
C ASN A 130 -6.29 -18.81 17.92
N LYS A 131 -7.24 -18.55 17.02
CA LYS A 131 -8.64 -18.24 17.36
C LYS A 131 -9.58 -19.23 16.69
N ASP A 132 -10.10 -18.91 15.50
CA ASP A 132 -11.00 -19.77 14.76
C ASP A 132 -11.12 -19.35 13.29
N LYS A 133 -12.01 -20.01 12.56
CA LYS A 133 -12.46 -19.69 11.22
C LYS A 133 -13.85 -19.05 11.30
N TYR A 134 -14.01 -17.93 10.61
CA TYR A 134 -15.23 -17.17 10.52
C TYR A 134 -15.75 -17.19 9.08
N ARG A 135 -17.05 -17.00 8.92
CA ARG A 135 -17.67 -16.75 7.62
C ARG A 135 -17.99 -15.26 7.54
N ALA A 136 -17.52 -14.63 6.48
CA ALA A 136 -17.88 -13.27 6.11
C ALA A 136 -18.85 -13.28 4.94
N SER A 137 -19.90 -12.48 5.05
CA SER A 137 -20.92 -12.27 4.01
C SER A 137 -20.44 -11.37 2.86
N SER A 138 -19.37 -10.59 3.09
CA SER A 138 -18.73 -9.70 2.12
C SER A 138 -17.27 -9.46 2.48
N LEU A 139 -16.53 -8.76 1.61
CA LEU A 139 -15.16 -8.30 1.92
C LEU A 139 -15.14 -7.27 3.07
N GLU A 140 -16.20 -6.49 3.22
CA GLU A 140 -16.32 -5.50 4.29
C GLU A 140 -16.57 -6.18 5.65
N ASP A 141 -17.42 -7.22 5.67
CA ASP A 141 -17.59 -8.07 6.84
C ASP A 141 -16.29 -8.80 7.22
N ALA A 142 -15.52 -9.26 6.23
CA ALA A 142 -14.20 -9.82 6.45
C ALA A 142 -13.24 -8.80 7.09
N ARG A 143 -13.29 -7.54 6.66
CA ARG A 143 -12.51 -6.45 7.26
C ARG A 143 -12.88 -6.24 8.72
N ILE A 144 -14.16 -6.20 9.06
CA ILE A 144 -14.64 -6.03 10.44
C ILE A 144 -14.17 -7.19 11.32
N ILE A 145 -14.27 -8.43 10.85
CA ILE A 145 -13.78 -9.61 11.57
C ILE A 145 -12.27 -9.52 11.81
N LEU A 146 -11.48 -9.12 10.81
CA LEU A 146 -10.03 -8.98 10.91
C LEU A 146 -9.63 -7.85 11.87
N ALA A 147 -10.27 -6.68 11.76
CA ALA A 147 -10.02 -5.53 12.63
C ALA A 147 -10.32 -5.84 14.11
N LYS A 148 -11.39 -6.59 14.40
CA LYS A 148 -11.71 -7.07 15.76
C LYS A 148 -10.58 -7.90 16.40
N HIS A 149 -9.69 -8.46 15.58
CA HIS A 149 -8.54 -9.24 16.01
C HIS A 149 -7.21 -8.52 15.78
N GLY A 150 -7.22 -7.19 15.62
CA GLY A 150 -6.03 -6.34 15.49
C GLY A 150 -5.37 -6.39 14.10
N ILE A 151 -6.08 -6.88 13.08
CA ILE A 151 -5.60 -6.94 11.70
C ILE A 151 -6.33 -5.86 10.89
N ASP A 152 -5.86 -4.63 11.03
CA ASP A 152 -6.50 -3.49 10.38
C ASP A 152 -6.19 -3.42 8.89
N SER A 153 -7.12 -2.86 8.13
CA SER A 153 -6.84 -2.48 6.76
C SER A 153 -5.81 -1.36 6.70
N ARG A 154 -4.98 -1.41 5.67
CA ARG A 154 -4.04 -0.36 5.34
C ARG A 154 -4.77 0.83 4.73
N ILE A 155 -4.29 2.02 5.08
CA ILE A 155 -4.75 3.27 4.48
C ILE A 155 -3.91 3.66 3.26
N SER A 156 -2.71 3.08 3.10
CA SER A 156 -1.90 3.21 1.89
C SER A 156 -0.88 2.06 1.69
N ASN A 157 -0.34 1.93 0.47
CA ASN A 157 0.78 1.04 0.13
C ASN A 157 2.02 1.80 -0.37
N GLY A 158 1.97 3.14 -0.41
CA GLY A 158 3.05 3.94 -1.00
C GLY A 158 3.10 3.83 -2.52
N ASP A 159 1.94 3.61 -3.13
CA ASP A 159 1.78 3.59 -4.59
C ASP A 159 2.08 4.98 -5.15
N GLY A 160 2.83 5.04 -6.25
CA GLY A 160 3.26 6.31 -6.85
C GLY A 160 4.45 7.00 -6.17
N ILE A 161 4.86 6.57 -4.96
CA ILE A 161 6.08 7.10 -4.32
C ILE A 161 7.33 6.67 -5.09
N ARG A 162 8.20 7.64 -5.37
CA ARG A 162 9.55 7.43 -5.92
C ARG A 162 10.59 7.92 -4.92
N VAL A 163 11.61 7.12 -4.65
CA VAL A 163 12.71 7.47 -3.75
C VAL A 163 14.01 7.34 -4.52
N ASN A 164 14.70 8.47 -4.73
CA ASN A 164 15.93 8.52 -5.52
C ASN A 164 17.21 8.38 -4.68
N GLY A 165 17.07 8.36 -3.35
CA GLY A 165 18.19 8.28 -2.43
C GLY A 165 17.77 8.49 -0.98
N THR A 166 18.76 8.80 -0.15
CA THR A 166 18.59 9.12 1.27
C THR A 166 19.32 10.42 1.55
N ASN A 167 18.66 11.38 2.19
CA ASN A 167 19.33 12.59 2.65
C ASN A 167 19.88 12.46 4.08
N LEU A 168 19.80 11.26 4.67
CA LEU A 168 20.36 10.94 5.98
C LEU A 168 20.96 9.52 5.98
N PRO A 169 22.16 9.32 5.41
CA PRO A 169 22.77 8.01 5.29
C PRO A 169 23.14 7.41 6.65
N SER A 170 23.26 6.08 6.74
CA SER A 170 23.48 5.37 8.02
C SER A 170 24.71 5.82 8.81
N LYS A 171 25.77 6.29 8.12
CA LYS A 171 26.95 6.87 8.79
C LYS A 171 26.59 8.15 9.55
N GLU A 172 25.74 8.98 8.95
CA GLU A 172 25.29 10.23 9.53
C GLU A 172 24.27 9.99 10.65
N ILE A 173 23.37 9.02 10.48
CA ILE A 173 22.48 8.55 11.55
C ILE A 173 23.31 8.20 12.80
N ARG A 174 24.30 7.31 12.67
CA ARG A 174 25.15 6.92 13.81
C ARG A 174 25.88 8.09 14.46
N ARG A 175 26.31 9.07 13.65
CA ARG A 175 26.94 10.30 14.16
C ARG A 175 25.96 11.10 15.02
N LEU A 176 24.74 11.32 14.54
CA LEU A 176 23.70 12.06 15.27
C LEU A 176 23.29 11.34 16.55
N GLU A 177 23.08 10.04 16.48
CA GLU A 177 22.71 9.21 17.63
C GLU A 177 23.76 9.30 18.74
N SER A 178 25.04 9.17 18.38
CA SER A 178 26.15 9.29 19.33
C SER A 178 26.32 10.70 19.89
N LEU A 179 26.19 11.73 19.06
CA LEU A 179 26.49 13.11 19.47
C LEU A 179 25.38 13.70 20.35
N HIS A 180 24.12 13.36 20.07
CA HIS A 180 22.96 13.98 20.72
C HIS A 180 22.17 13.04 21.62
N SER A 181 22.60 11.78 21.78
CA SER A 181 21.90 10.77 22.56
C SER A 181 20.45 10.57 22.09
N VAL A 182 20.29 10.46 20.76
CA VAL A 182 19.02 10.19 20.09
C VAL A 182 19.04 8.83 19.40
N SER A 183 17.87 8.32 19.03
CA SER A 183 17.67 7.19 18.14
C SER A 183 17.00 7.72 16.88
N VAL A 184 17.52 7.36 15.70
CA VAL A 184 16.93 7.79 14.42
C VAL A 184 16.48 6.57 13.64
N LEU A 185 15.16 6.37 13.56
CA LEU A 185 14.55 5.25 12.86
C LEU A 185 14.14 5.67 11.45
N PRO A 186 14.66 5.04 10.38
CA PRO A 186 14.13 5.21 9.04
C PRO A 186 12.69 4.69 8.94
N ILE A 187 11.78 5.53 8.46
CA ILE A 187 10.36 5.22 8.29
C ILE A 187 10.11 4.81 6.85
N ARG A 188 9.54 3.61 6.66
CA ARG A 188 9.41 2.94 5.38
C ARG A 188 7.99 2.50 5.07
N ILE A 189 7.63 2.57 3.79
CA ILE A 189 6.39 1.98 3.24
C ILE A 189 6.72 1.23 1.96
N GLY A 190 6.29 -0.03 1.86
CA GLY A 190 6.64 -0.88 0.72
C GLY A 190 8.15 -0.98 0.46
N GLY A 191 8.97 -0.93 1.52
CA GLY A 191 10.44 -0.93 1.44
C GLY A 191 11.09 0.41 1.10
N LYS A 192 10.31 1.44 0.74
CA LYS A 192 10.78 2.78 0.37
C LYS A 192 10.95 3.65 1.62
N GLU A 193 12.11 4.26 1.80
CA GLU A 193 12.40 5.17 2.92
C GLU A 193 11.86 6.57 2.63
N ILE A 194 10.81 6.98 3.36
CA ILE A 194 10.08 8.23 3.11
C ILE A 194 10.27 9.28 4.20
N ALA A 195 10.75 8.88 5.39
CA ALA A 195 10.99 9.79 6.50
C ALA A 195 11.98 9.21 7.52
N TYR A 196 12.31 10.00 8.53
CA TYR A 196 13.12 9.62 9.68
C TYR A 196 12.41 10.07 10.96
N LEU A 197 12.29 9.17 11.92
CA LEU A 197 11.74 9.42 13.24
C LEU A 197 12.88 9.57 14.25
N PHE A 198 12.98 10.74 14.85
CA PHE A 198 13.94 11.09 15.88
C PHE A 198 13.29 10.91 17.25
N ARG A 199 13.92 10.07 18.08
CA ARG A 199 13.49 9.75 19.44
C ARG A 199 14.68 9.87 20.38
N ARG A 200 14.44 9.85 21.69
CA ARG A 200 15.52 9.74 22.68
C ARG A 200 16.01 8.28 22.78
N SER A 201 17.33 8.05 22.91
CA SER A 201 17.89 6.68 22.87
C SER A 201 17.44 5.78 24.03
N ASP A 202 17.20 6.34 25.22
CA ASP A 202 16.80 5.59 26.41
C ASP A 202 15.30 5.19 26.41
N ARG A 203 14.55 5.59 25.38
CA ARG A 203 13.10 5.35 25.25
C ARG A 203 12.72 4.44 24.10
N GLN A 204 13.62 3.57 23.66
CA GLN A 204 13.26 2.53 22.69
C GLN A 204 12.12 1.62 23.19
N ASN A 205 11.98 1.46 24.52
CA ASN A 205 10.96 0.60 25.12
C ASN A 205 9.67 1.33 25.53
N GLU A 206 9.69 2.66 25.67
CA GLU A 206 8.54 3.51 26.03
C GLU A 206 8.49 4.74 25.11
N PRO A 207 8.05 4.56 23.85
CA PRO A 207 8.04 5.63 22.87
C PRO A 207 6.98 6.68 23.20
N ASN A 208 7.20 7.92 22.75
CA ASN A 208 6.20 8.95 22.89
C ASN A 208 5.01 8.65 21.95
N HIS A 209 3.81 8.77 22.51
CA HIS A 209 2.53 8.74 21.81
C HIS A 209 2.38 9.89 20.80
N LYS A 210 3.02 11.01 21.10
CA LYS A 210 2.98 12.26 20.33
C LYS A 210 4.19 12.43 19.43
N VAL A 211 3.94 12.76 18.17
CA VAL A 211 4.97 13.10 17.17
C VAL A 211 4.68 14.45 16.53
N LEU A 212 5.71 15.30 16.42
CA LEU A 212 5.70 16.50 15.58
C LEU A 212 6.21 16.15 14.18
N ILE A 213 5.37 16.38 13.16
CA ILE A 213 5.72 16.22 11.75
C ILE A 213 6.04 17.59 11.20
N SER A 214 7.19 17.74 10.52
CA SER A 214 7.48 18.98 9.81
C SER A 214 7.77 18.75 8.34
N ALA A 215 6.92 19.35 7.49
CA ALA A 215 6.94 19.19 6.04
C ALA A 215 6.29 20.38 5.33
N HIS A 216 6.44 20.43 4.00
CA HIS A 216 5.51 21.18 3.17
C HIS A 216 4.31 20.28 2.87
N GLY A 217 3.11 20.85 2.91
CA GLY A 217 1.86 20.17 2.59
C GLY A 217 1.06 20.96 1.58
N SER A 218 0.29 20.26 0.75
CA SER A 218 -0.68 20.88 -0.16
C SER A 218 -1.77 19.89 -0.54
N ALA A 219 -3.00 20.38 -0.62
CA ALA A 219 -4.11 19.68 -1.24
C ALA A 219 -4.54 20.35 -2.57
N LYS A 220 -3.71 21.26 -3.13
CA LYS A 220 -3.98 21.88 -4.42
C LYS A 220 -3.96 20.84 -5.53
N GLY A 221 -5.09 20.71 -6.23
CA GLY A 221 -5.28 19.71 -7.27
C GLY A 221 -5.47 18.29 -6.74
N GLU A 222 -5.57 18.11 -5.41
CA GLU A 222 -5.78 16.83 -4.76
C GLU A 222 -7.21 16.81 -4.18
N GLN A 223 -8.09 15.98 -4.71
CA GLN A 223 -9.40 15.67 -4.11
C GLN A 223 -9.36 14.30 -3.44
N ARG A 224 -8.32 14.08 -2.62
CA ARG A 224 -8.09 12.80 -1.94
C ARG A 224 -8.34 12.96 -0.45
N THR A 225 -9.07 12.02 0.09
CA THR A 225 -9.28 11.84 1.54
C THR A 225 -8.91 10.41 1.91
N PHE A 226 -8.70 10.18 3.20
CA PHE A 226 -8.51 8.85 3.75
C PHE A 226 -9.29 8.70 5.05
N GLU A 227 -9.69 7.46 5.34
CA GLU A 227 -10.26 7.08 6.62
C GLU A 227 -9.14 6.98 7.66
N LYS A 228 -9.23 7.81 8.69
CA LYS A 228 -8.25 7.88 9.77
C LYS A 228 -8.31 6.59 10.61
N PRO A 229 -7.15 5.99 10.97
CA PRO A 229 -7.13 4.89 11.91
C PRO A 229 -7.82 5.25 13.23
N ASP A 230 -8.52 4.29 13.83
CA ASP A 230 -9.15 4.46 15.14
C ASP A 230 -8.13 4.94 16.19
N ASN A 231 -8.57 5.88 17.03
CA ASN A 231 -7.77 6.51 18.10
C ASN A 231 -6.57 7.36 17.64
N LEU A 232 -6.35 7.54 16.34
CA LEU A 232 -5.35 8.51 15.87
C LEU A 232 -5.91 9.93 16.02
N GLU A 233 -5.20 10.81 16.71
CA GLU A 233 -5.49 12.25 16.80
C GLU A 233 -4.58 13.04 15.85
N LEU A 234 -5.14 14.01 15.13
CA LEU A 234 -4.36 14.91 14.28
C LEU A 234 -4.60 16.36 14.69
N ASP A 235 -3.52 17.04 15.06
CA ASP A 235 -3.53 18.46 15.42
C ASP A 235 -2.75 19.28 14.38
N PHE A 236 -3.41 20.14 13.63
CA PHE A 236 -2.80 20.94 12.57
C PHE A 236 -2.35 22.31 13.06
N ALA A 237 -1.08 22.64 12.81
CA ALA A 237 -0.51 23.93 13.15
C ALA A 237 -1.11 25.10 12.35
N SER A 238 -1.76 24.84 11.21
CA SER A 238 -2.55 25.82 10.46
C SER A 238 -4.00 25.37 10.32
N THR A 239 -4.90 26.34 10.16
CA THR A 239 -6.28 26.09 9.73
C THR A 239 -6.35 25.57 8.29
N THR A 240 -7.51 25.03 7.90
CA THR A 240 -7.79 24.56 6.53
C THR A 240 -7.62 25.69 5.51
N ASN A 241 -7.17 25.34 4.29
CA ASN A 241 -6.93 26.25 3.16
C ASN A 241 -5.97 27.42 3.45
N ASN A 242 -4.92 27.17 4.23
CA ASN A 242 -3.93 28.20 4.55
C ASN A 242 -2.49 27.73 4.33
N VAL A 243 -1.64 28.66 3.91
CA VAL A 243 -0.18 28.50 3.92
C VAL A 243 0.32 28.84 5.32
N LEU A 244 1.03 27.90 5.94
CA LEU A 244 1.60 28.08 7.28
C LEU A 244 2.82 29.00 7.22
N VAL A 245 2.80 30.08 8.00
CA VAL A 245 3.93 30.97 8.23
C VAL A 245 4.52 30.64 9.60
N SER A 246 5.68 29.97 9.61
CA SER A 246 6.27 29.45 10.84
C SER A 246 7.77 29.18 10.72
N ASN A 247 8.46 29.21 11.86
CA ASN A 247 9.74 28.55 12.05
C ASN A 247 9.48 27.27 12.87
N THR A 248 9.80 26.11 12.29
CA THR A 248 9.56 24.80 12.89
C THR A 248 10.20 24.63 14.26
N MET A 249 11.47 25.01 14.43
CA MET A 249 12.18 24.80 15.69
C MET A 249 11.66 25.71 16.79
N ALA A 250 11.35 26.97 16.48
CA ALA A 250 10.70 27.88 17.41
C ALA A 250 9.31 27.38 17.84
N PHE A 251 8.55 26.78 16.90
CA PHE A 251 7.28 26.14 17.23
C PHE A 251 7.48 24.93 18.16
N ALA A 252 8.45 24.06 17.87
CA ALA A 252 8.77 22.91 18.70
C ALA A 252 9.13 23.32 20.14
N GLU A 253 9.92 24.39 20.32
CA GLU A 253 10.24 24.95 21.64
C GLU A 253 8.99 25.42 22.39
N LYS A 254 8.08 26.15 21.72
CA LYS A 254 6.82 26.59 22.34
C LYS A 254 5.90 25.42 22.68
N LEU A 255 5.86 24.41 21.82
CA LEU A 255 5.09 23.20 22.04
C LEU A 255 5.60 22.43 23.28
N GLN A 256 6.92 22.26 23.40
CA GLN A 256 7.55 21.65 24.59
C GLN A 256 7.20 22.40 25.88
N GLN A 257 7.16 23.75 25.82
CA GLN A 257 6.83 24.61 26.95
C GLN A 257 5.34 24.59 27.32
N GLY A 258 4.49 23.89 26.56
CA GLY A 258 3.03 23.91 26.74
C GLY A 258 2.40 25.23 26.40
N LYS A 259 3.02 26.00 25.51
CA LYS A 259 2.56 27.32 25.06
C LYS A 259 1.86 27.28 23.72
N VAL A 260 1.54 26.10 23.19
CA VAL A 260 0.81 25.94 21.92
C VAL A 260 -0.57 25.38 22.23
N VAL A 261 -1.60 26.03 21.69
CA VAL A 261 -2.98 25.54 21.73
C VAL A 261 -3.61 25.65 20.35
N PHE A 262 -4.42 24.64 20.01
CA PHE A 262 -5.23 24.60 18.81
C PHE A 262 -6.66 24.96 19.23
N GLU A 263 -7.23 26.03 18.68
CA GLU A 263 -8.54 26.55 19.09
C GLU A 263 -9.59 26.44 17.98
N GLU A 264 -9.14 26.41 16.73
CA GLU A 264 -10.03 26.33 15.57
C GLU A 264 -10.42 24.87 15.31
N GLU A 265 -11.71 24.62 15.08
CA GLU A 265 -12.26 23.29 14.77
C GLU A 265 -11.49 22.61 13.62
N SER A 266 -11.14 23.39 12.59
CA SER A 266 -10.38 22.87 11.43
C SER A 266 -8.95 22.41 11.76
N GLN A 267 -8.44 22.68 12.96
CA GLN A 267 -7.12 22.24 13.42
C GLN A 267 -7.16 20.90 14.15
N ILE A 268 -8.30 20.48 14.70
CA ILE A 268 -8.37 19.33 15.61
C ILE A 268 -9.19 18.22 14.95
N TYR A 269 -8.56 17.07 14.72
CA TYR A 269 -9.22 15.87 14.21
C TYR A 269 -9.05 14.77 15.26
N ASP A 270 -9.97 14.78 16.22
CA ASP A 270 -10.06 13.79 17.31
C ASP A 270 -10.69 12.46 16.84
N SER A 271 -11.06 11.60 17.78
CA SER A 271 -11.72 10.32 17.49
C SER A 271 -13.09 10.44 16.81
N SER A 272 -13.76 11.60 16.87
CA SER A 272 -15.06 11.82 16.23
C SER A 272 -14.93 12.07 14.72
N ASN A 273 -13.75 12.48 14.27
CA ASN A 273 -13.44 12.74 12.87
C ASN A 273 -12.87 11.49 12.21
N SER A 274 -13.67 10.78 11.40
CA SER A 274 -13.24 9.56 10.71
C SER A 274 -12.51 9.81 9.39
N GLU A 275 -12.69 10.97 8.76
CA GLU A 275 -12.11 11.29 7.45
C GLU A 275 -11.17 12.49 7.53
N ALA A 276 -10.00 12.38 6.89
CA ALA A 276 -9.02 13.46 6.78
C ALA A 276 -8.60 13.70 5.33
N THR A 277 -8.22 14.94 5.02
CA THR A 277 -7.66 15.29 3.70
C THR A 277 -6.28 14.66 3.52
N ASP A 278 -6.05 14.02 2.38
CA ASP A 278 -4.80 13.35 2.07
C ASP A 278 -3.80 14.33 1.40
N TYR A 279 -3.16 15.16 2.21
CA TYR A 279 -2.23 16.17 1.72
C TYR A 279 -1.02 15.54 1.04
N ARG A 280 -0.63 16.06 -0.13
CA ARG A 280 0.67 15.77 -0.72
C ARG A 280 1.75 16.42 0.14
N LEU A 281 2.70 15.62 0.60
CA LEU A 281 3.77 16.04 1.47
C LEU A 281 5.12 16.07 0.75
N THR A 282 5.94 17.06 1.08
CA THR A 282 7.33 17.14 0.60
C THR A 282 8.26 17.58 1.72
N GLY A 283 9.43 16.95 1.80
CA GLY A 283 10.51 17.42 2.65
C GLY A 283 11.15 18.70 2.11
N GLY A 284 12.13 19.24 2.85
CA GLY A 284 12.93 20.38 2.39
C GLY A 284 12.56 21.74 2.97
N ILE A 285 11.76 21.77 4.04
CA ILE A 285 11.33 22.96 4.80
C ILE A 285 12.44 23.72 5.56
N GLY A 286 13.71 23.59 5.18
CA GLY A 286 14.84 24.23 5.85
C GLY A 286 15.24 23.61 7.21
N THR A 287 14.36 22.85 7.87
CA THR A 287 14.71 22.09 9.09
C THR A 287 15.74 21.01 8.78
N MET A 288 16.87 21.02 9.51
CA MET A 288 17.97 20.08 9.32
C MET A 288 17.93 18.93 10.34
N PRO A 289 18.37 17.72 9.96
CA PRO A 289 18.49 16.58 10.88
C PRO A 289 19.28 16.88 12.17
N GLU A 290 20.37 17.66 12.06
CA GLU A 290 21.20 18.07 13.20
C GLU A 290 20.40 18.90 14.23
N ASP A 291 19.59 19.85 13.77
CA ASP A 291 18.79 20.72 14.64
C ASP A 291 17.75 19.90 15.41
N VAL A 292 17.11 18.95 14.74
CA VAL A 292 16.13 18.05 15.34
C VAL A 292 16.80 17.11 16.34
N ALA A 293 17.92 16.48 15.99
CA ALA A 293 18.67 15.62 16.90
C ALA A 293 19.10 16.37 18.17
N LYS A 294 19.66 17.58 18.01
CA LYS A 294 20.06 18.44 19.12
C LYS A 294 18.87 18.85 20.00
N PHE A 295 17.73 19.15 19.40
CA PHE A 295 16.52 19.52 20.14
C PHE A 295 15.97 18.32 20.95
N ILE A 296 15.80 17.16 20.32
CA ILE A 296 15.28 15.95 20.97
C ILE A 296 16.22 15.47 22.08
N GLY A 297 17.54 15.53 21.88
CA GLY A 297 18.52 15.21 22.92
C GLY A 297 18.45 16.14 24.15
N LYS A 298 17.91 17.35 24.00
CA LYS A 298 17.76 18.35 25.07
C LYS A 298 16.39 18.34 25.74
N ILE A 299 15.32 17.99 25.01
CA ILE A 299 13.93 18.21 25.41
C ILE A 299 13.62 17.63 26.81
N ASP A 300 14.26 16.53 27.18
CA ASP A 300 14.04 15.81 28.43
C ASP A 300 15.17 15.99 29.48
N ARG A 301 16.14 16.87 29.25
CA ARG A 301 17.09 17.32 30.29
C ARG A 301 16.56 18.52 31.09
N VAL A 302 15.59 19.21 30.52
CA VAL A 302 14.90 20.35 31.11
C VAL A 302 13.52 19.85 31.55
N ASN A 303 12.94 20.38 32.64
CA ASN A 303 11.58 20.05 33.11
C ASN A 303 10.50 20.38 32.05
N ALA A 304 10.47 19.64 30.95
CA ALA A 304 9.55 19.84 29.86
C ALA A 304 8.14 19.45 30.28
N LYS A 305 7.19 20.35 30.04
CA LYS A 305 5.77 20.11 30.32
C LYS A 305 5.17 19.10 29.33
N HIS A 306 5.63 19.14 28.08
CA HIS A 306 5.20 18.20 27.04
C HIS A 306 6.39 17.58 26.33
N ARG A 307 6.27 16.28 26.07
CA ARG A 307 7.25 15.45 25.38
C ARG A 307 6.66 14.96 24.07
N PHE A 308 7.50 14.89 23.04
CA PHE A 308 7.11 14.39 21.73
C PHE A 308 8.36 13.97 20.94
N ASP A 309 8.17 13.04 20.01
CA ASP A 309 9.17 12.66 19.02
C ASP A 309 9.04 13.53 17.76
N PHE A 310 10.01 13.45 16.85
CA PHE A 310 10.03 14.32 15.67
C PHE A 310 10.17 13.51 14.38
N VAL A 311 9.35 13.81 13.37
CA VAL A 311 9.46 13.23 12.03
C VAL A 311 9.90 14.26 11.01
N LEU A 312 10.96 13.92 10.27
CA LEU A 312 11.41 14.65 9.08
C LEU A 312 11.25 13.77 7.84
N LEU A 313 10.62 14.30 6.79
CA LEU A 313 10.51 13.61 5.51
C LEU A 313 11.87 13.49 4.80
N ASN A 314 12.07 12.36 4.12
CA ASN A 314 13.17 12.17 3.19
C ASN A 314 12.98 13.12 2.00
N ARG A 315 13.96 14.01 1.78
CA ARG A 315 13.89 15.02 0.71
C ARG A 315 13.91 14.39 -0.69
N GLU A 316 14.47 13.19 -0.79
CA GLU A 316 14.56 12.40 -2.01
C GLU A 316 13.33 11.53 -2.27
N ALA A 317 12.37 11.49 -1.34
CA ALA A 317 11.08 10.84 -1.53
C ALA A 317 10.08 11.83 -2.16
N LYS A 318 9.56 11.48 -3.35
CA LYS A 318 8.57 12.26 -4.11
C LYS A 318 7.26 11.50 -4.22
N GLY A 319 6.16 12.25 -4.28
CA GLY A 319 4.80 11.68 -4.38
C GLY A 319 4.26 11.13 -3.05
N VAL A 320 4.87 11.48 -1.92
CA VAL A 320 4.42 11.08 -0.59
C VAL A 320 3.13 11.82 -0.26
N HIS A 321 2.12 11.09 0.18
CA HIS A 321 0.89 11.62 0.74
C HIS A 321 0.85 11.45 2.26
N PHE A 322 -0.10 12.10 2.93
CA PHE A 322 -0.18 12.06 4.38
C PHE A 322 -0.60 10.68 4.89
N SER A 323 -1.52 10.02 4.19
CA SER A 323 -1.90 8.62 4.41
C SER A 323 -0.70 7.67 4.32
N ASP A 324 0.22 7.91 3.37
CA ASP A 324 1.47 7.15 3.25
C ASP A 324 2.34 7.27 4.49
N LEU A 325 2.49 8.49 5.02
CA LEU A 325 3.31 8.73 6.21
C LEU A 325 2.72 8.04 7.45
N ILE A 326 1.41 8.17 7.66
CA ILE A 326 0.70 7.52 8.78
C ILE A 326 0.85 6.00 8.68
N GLN A 327 0.64 5.43 7.50
CA GLN A 327 0.83 3.99 7.30
C GLN A 327 2.29 3.57 7.48
N ALA A 328 3.25 4.36 6.99
CA ALA A 328 4.68 4.05 7.12
C ALA A 328 5.13 4.05 8.59
N LEU A 329 4.60 4.98 9.41
CA LEU A 329 4.81 5.00 10.85
C LEU A 329 4.28 3.72 11.49
N LYS A 330 3.06 3.29 11.14
CA LYS A 330 2.50 2.01 11.60
C LYS A 330 3.36 0.81 11.17
N ASP A 331 3.81 0.78 9.92
CA ASP A 331 4.63 -0.31 9.39
C ASP A 331 6.00 -0.40 10.06
N SER A 332 6.61 0.75 10.37
CA SER A 332 7.98 0.82 10.91
C SER A 332 8.02 0.70 12.43
N CYS A 333 6.99 1.17 13.13
CA CYS A 333 6.92 1.18 14.59
C CYS A 333 6.04 0.06 15.16
N GLY A 334 5.16 -0.56 14.38
CA GLY A 334 4.25 -1.60 14.86
C GLY A 334 3.36 -1.11 16.02
N SER A 335 3.35 -1.85 17.14
CA SER A 335 2.59 -1.47 18.34
C SER A 335 3.09 -0.19 19.03
N GLN A 336 4.26 0.31 18.63
CA GLN A 336 4.86 1.56 19.12
C GLN A 336 4.59 2.75 18.19
N SER A 337 3.63 2.61 17.27
CA SER A 337 3.20 3.71 16.40
C SER A 337 2.61 4.84 17.24
N PRO A 338 2.93 6.12 16.94
CA PRO A 338 2.27 7.25 17.58
C PRO A 338 0.78 7.25 17.28
N ASP A 339 -0.01 7.69 18.25
CA ASP A 339 -1.45 7.89 18.18
C ASP A 339 -1.84 9.37 18.20
N GLN A 340 -0.89 10.30 18.36
CA GLN A 340 -1.13 11.74 18.19
C GLN A 340 -0.08 12.39 17.28
N LEU A 341 -0.55 13.01 16.19
CA LEU A 341 0.29 13.67 15.19
C LEU A 341 0.06 15.18 15.18
N ILE A 342 1.09 15.93 15.58
CA ILE A 342 1.11 17.37 15.43
C ILE A 342 1.66 17.71 14.04
N CYS A 343 0.76 18.14 13.19
CA CYS A 343 0.96 18.36 11.76
C CYS A 343 1.43 19.81 11.51
N HIS A 344 2.75 20.00 11.46
CA HIS A 344 3.37 21.27 11.11
C HIS A 344 3.69 21.32 9.62
N PHE A 345 2.67 21.59 8.83
CA PHE A 345 2.78 21.78 7.39
C PHE A 345 1.65 22.67 6.82
N CYS A 346 1.87 23.24 5.65
CA CYS A 346 0.88 24.05 4.94
C CYS A 346 -0.33 23.23 4.49
N ARG A 347 -1.52 23.84 4.42
CA ARG A 347 -2.77 23.17 4.01
C ARG A 347 -3.53 23.91 2.89
N PRO A 348 -2.89 24.51 1.87
CA PRO A 348 -3.62 25.17 0.78
C PRO A 348 -4.39 24.14 -0.05
N LYS A 349 -5.65 24.44 -0.36
CA LYS A 349 -6.53 23.62 -1.21
C LYS A 349 -6.72 24.23 -2.60
N ASP A 350 -6.66 25.55 -2.71
CA ASP A 350 -6.89 26.28 -3.96
C ASP A 350 -6.18 27.64 -3.98
N GLU A 351 -6.39 28.44 -5.03
CA GLU A 351 -5.78 29.77 -5.19
C GLU A 351 -6.30 30.82 -4.20
N SER A 352 -7.40 30.55 -3.48
CA SER A 352 -7.89 31.43 -2.42
C SER A 352 -7.17 31.23 -1.08
N ALA A 353 -6.18 30.32 -1.02
CA ALA A 353 -5.49 29.98 0.20
C ALA A 353 -4.87 31.21 0.89
N GLY A 354 -5.23 31.41 2.16
CA GLY A 354 -4.70 32.49 2.99
C GLY A 354 -3.32 32.18 3.56
N LYS A 355 -2.86 33.07 4.45
CA LYS A 355 -1.68 32.84 5.29
C LYS A 355 -2.11 32.69 6.74
N PHE A 356 -1.64 31.64 7.40
CA PHE A 356 -1.86 31.43 8.82
C PHE A 356 -0.53 31.55 9.57
N ASN A 357 -0.43 32.50 10.50
CA ASN A 357 0.75 32.65 11.33
C ASN A 357 0.66 31.74 12.54
N VAL A 358 1.64 30.84 12.71
CA VAL A 358 1.61 29.86 13.82
C VAL A 358 1.59 30.53 15.20
N LYS A 359 2.03 31.80 15.30
CA LYS A 359 2.00 32.56 16.54
C LYS A 359 0.59 32.75 17.09
N ASN A 360 -0.43 32.63 16.24
CA ASN A 360 -1.82 32.68 16.66
C ASN A 360 -2.18 31.51 17.58
N ASN A 361 -1.44 30.39 17.52
CA ASN A 361 -1.60 29.25 18.43
C ASN A 361 -0.85 29.45 19.76
N TYR A 362 -0.11 30.55 19.96
CA TYR A 362 0.74 30.71 21.14
C TYR A 362 -0.02 31.35 22.30
N ARG A 363 0.06 30.72 23.48
CA ARG A 363 -0.41 31.30 24.74
C ARG A 363 0.74 31.98 25.49
N GLY A 364 0.41 33.09 26.17
CA GLY A 364 1.32 33.92 26.97
C GLY A 364 2.03 33.15 28.06
#